data_AF-A0A7S1I3A6-F1
#
_entry.id   AF-A0A7S1I3A6-F1
#
_cell.length_a   1.000
_cell.length_b   1.000
_cell.length_c   1.000
_cell.angle_alpha   90.00
_cell.angle_beta   90.00
_cell.angle_gamma   90.00
#
_symmetry.space_group_name_H-M   'P 1'
#
loop_
_entity.id
_entity.type
_entity.pdbx_description
1 polymer ?
#
loop_
_entity_poly.entity_id
_entity_poly.type
_entity_poly.pdbx_seq_one_letter_code
_entity_poly.pdbx_strand_id
1 'polypeptide(L)'
;KLGLELGTQHGCAPRIGLLKVDVEGAEAAVFRGLGTYWCSAEKLAVEVHSSQALQEVKGILHRLFTGTTHVTPQRDVKDHWMLLGNATKCSEEDPRDLRDSEGVPRPKRLRVD
;
A
#
# COMPACT_ATOMS: atom_id res chain seq x y z
N LYS A 1 2.66 38.69 2.67
CA LYS A 1 3.26 37.53 1.95
C LYS A 1 3.97 36.68 3.01
N LEU A 2 3.29 35.70 3.59
CA LEU A 2 3.89 34.78 4.57
C LEU A 2 4.23 33.50 3.81
N GLY A 3 5.53 33.25 3.64
CA GLY A 3 6.04 32.00 3.10
C GLY A 3 5.96 30.93 4.17
N LEU A 4 4.98 30.04 4.05
CA LEU A 4 4.98 28.76 4.74
C LEU A 4 5.93 27.85 3.97
N GLU A 5 7.20 27.87 4.33
CA GLU A 5 8.12 26.80 4.01
C GLU A 5 7.68 25.58 4.82
N LEU A 6 6.85 24.73 4.22
CA LEU A 6 6.69 23.36 4.66
C LEU A 6 8.05 22.68 4.45
N GLY A 7 8.88 22.73 5.49
CA GLY A 7 10.04 21.87 5.60
C GLY A 7 9.57 20.45 5.42
N THR A 8 9.97 19.84 4.30
CA THR A 8 9.78 18.42 4.02
C THR A 8 10.59 17.66 5.06
N GLN A 9 10.00 17.44 6.24
CA GLN A 9 10.52 16.45 7.16
C GLN A 9 10.44 15.13 6.40
N HIS A 10 11.59 14.61 5.98
CA HIS A 10 11.77 13.20 5.66
C HIS A 10 11.61 12.37 6.96
N GLY A 11 10.46 12.53 7.61
CA GLY A 11 10.04 11.72 8.74
C GLY A 11 9.63 10.37 8.17
N CYS A 12 10.34 9.33 8.58
CA CYS A 12 9.93 7.94 8.37
C CYS A 12 8.43 7.82 8.67
N ALA A 13 7.63 7.45 7.66
CA ALA A 13 6.19 7.35 7.81
C ALA A 13 5.86 6.45 9.01
N PRO A 14 4.90 6.82 9.86
CA PRO A 14 4.64 6.08 11.09
C PRO A 14 4.30 4.63 10.77
N ARG A 15 4.92 3.69 11.49
CA ARG A 15 4.64 2.25 11.33
C ARG A 15 3.20 1.96 11.71
N ILE A 16 2.50 1.23 10.84
CA ILE A 16 1.12 0.79 11.02
C ILE A 16 1.17 -0.71 11.36
N GLY A 17 1.11 -1.04 12.65
CA GLY A 17 1.19 -2.43 13.10
C GLY A 17 0.05 -3.32 12.60
N LEU A 18 -1.14 -2.74 12.40
CA LEU A 18 -2.28 -3.39 11.79
C LEU A 18 -3.14 -2.35 11.07
N LEU A 19 -3.39 -2.59 9.78
CA LEU A 19 -4.40 -1.89 9.01
C LEU A 19 -5.65 -2.77 8.94
N LYS A 20 -6.69 -2.38 9.70
CA LYS A 20 -8.02 -2.97 9.59
C LYS A 20 -8.84 -2.17 8.57
N VAL A 21 -9.45 -2.83 7.60
CA VAL A 21 -10.40 -2.21 6.68
C VAL A 21 -11.71 -2.99 6.71
N ASP A 22 -12.79 -2.26 6.95
CA ASP A 22 -14.14 -2.79 7.04
C ASP A 22 -15.06 -1.66 6.56
N VAL A 23 -15.24 -1.63 5.25
CA VAL A 23 -16.02 -0.62 4.53
C VAL A 23 -16.87 -1.34 3.50
N GLU A 24 -18.10 -0.88 3.31
CA GLU A 24 -19.02 -1.48 2.34
C GLU A 24 -19.01 -0.68 1.03
N GLY A 25 -18.71 -1.34 -0.09
CA GLY A 25 -18.80 -0.77 -1.44
C GLY A 25 -17.66 0.18 -1.85
N ALA A 26 -16.66 0.38 -0.99
CA ALA A 26 -15.52 1.26 -1.24
C ALA A 26 -14.17 0.61 -0.90
N GLU A 27 -14.12 -0.71 -0.74
CA GLU A 27 -12.94 -1.46 -0.33
C GLU A 27 -11.76 -1.14 -1.26
N ALA A 28 -11.91 -1.33 -2.57
CA ALA A 28 -10.83 -1.05 -3.51
C ALA A 28 -10.38 0.42 -3.52
N ALA A 29 -11.29 1.37 -3.25
CA ALA A 29 -10.97 2.79 -3.20
C ALA A 29 -10.09 3.14 -1.99
N VAL A 30 -10.38 2.57 -0.82
CA VAL A 30 -9.53 2.70 0.37
C VAL A 30 -8.11 2.23 0.06
N PHE A 31 -7.98 1.08 -0.60
CA PHE A 31 -6.69 0.47 -0.89
C PHE A 31 -5.86 1.30 -1.88
N ARG A 32 -6.51 1.89 -2.89
CA ARG A 32 -5.85 2.83 -3.81
C ARG A 32 -5.46 4.14 -3.11
N GLY A 33 -6.27 4.60 -2.17
CA GLY A 33 -6.05 5.86 -1.44
C GLY A 33 -4.90 5.85 -0.43
N LEU A 34 -4.42 4.67 -0.01
CA LEU A 34 -3.32 4.54 0.94
C LEU A 34 -1.96 5.01 0.40
N GLY A 35 -1.75 5.01 -0.92
CA GLY A 35 -0.52 5.53 -1.54
C GLY A 35 0.77 5.00 -0.90
N THR A 36 1.63 5.88 -0.40
CA THR A 36 2.93 5.51 0.21
C THR A 36 2.80 4.83 1.57
N TYR A 37 1.63 4.85 2.21
CA TYR A 37 1.42 4.20 3.51
C TYR A 37 1.37 2.68 3.44
N TRP A 38 1.31 2.09 2.22
CA TRP A 38 1.46 0.64 2.03
C TRP A 38 2.75 0.10 2.63
N CYS A 39 3.85 0.85 2.49
CA CYS A 39 5.14 0.48 3.05
C CYS A 39 5.18 0.56 4.59
N SER A 40 4.21 1.21 5.21
CA SER A 40 4.13 1.32 6.66
C SER A 40 3.31 0.20 7.30
N ALA A 41 2.49 -0.53 6.52
CA ALA A 41 1.57 -1.54 7.03
C ALA A 41 2.26 -2.91 7.24
N GLU A 42 2.24 -3.39 8.48
CA GLU A 42 2.82 -4.69 8.85
C GLU A 42 1.84 -5.84 8.70
N LYS A 43 0.57 -5.58 9.02
CA LYS A 43 -0.51 -6.58 8.97
C LYS A 43 -1.76 -5.98 8.37
N LEU A 44 -2.54 -6.83 7.71
CA LEU A 44 -3.84 -6.49 7.14
C LEU A 44 -4.93 -7.37 7.74
N ALA A 45 -6.09 -6.78 8.02
CA ALA A 45 -7.33 -7.49 8.31
C ALA A 45 -8.48 -6.77 7.60
N VAL A 46 -9.10 -7.44 6.64
CA VAL A 46 -9.99 -6.79 5.66
C VAL A 46 -11.28 -7.59 5.53
N GLU A 47 -12.40 -6.97 5.85
CA GLU A 47 -13.72 -7.45 5.41
C GLU A 47 -13.96 -6.99 3.98
N VAL A 48 -14.36 -7.92 3.12
CA VAL A 48 -14.67 -7.66 1.71
C VAL A 48 -16.07 -8.14 1.41
N HIS A 49 -16.96 -7.23 1.02
CA HIS A 49 -18.40 -7.44 0.94
C HIS A 49 -18.92 -7.83 -0.46
N SER A 50 -18.03 -8.12 -1.41
CA SER A 50 -18.45 -8.68 -2.70
C SER A 50 -17.34 -9.45 -3.43
N SER A 51 -17.74 -10.40 -4.28
CA SER A 51 -16.81 -11.15 -5.14
C SER A 51 -15.99 -10.21 -6.03
N GLN A 52 -16.63 -9.15 -6.54
CA GLN A 52 -15.97 -8.15 -7.39
C GLN A 52 -14.90 -7.38 -6.60
N ALA A 53 -15.26 -6.86 -5.43
CA ALA A 53 -14.32 -6.15 -4.57
C ALA A 53 -13.15 -7.06 -4.17
N LEU A 54 -13.39 -8.36 -3.94
CA LEU A 54 -12.33 -9.31 -3.63
C LEU A 54 -11.31 -9.43 -4.76
N GLN A 55 -11.75 -9.53 -6.02
CA GLN A 55 -10.82 -9.60 -7.15
C GLN A 55 -10.01 -8.31 -7.29
N GLU A 56 -10.65 -7.14 -7.13
CA GLU A 56 -9.96 -5.85 -7.20
C GLU A 56 -8.93 -5.68 -6.08
N VAL A 57 -9.32 -5.97 -4.83
CA VAL A 57 -8.45 -5.90 -3.65
C VAL A 57 -7.25 -6.84 -3.80
N LYS A 58 -7.47 -8.09 -4.26
CA LYS A 58 -6.37 -9.03 -4.51
C LYS A 58 -5.39 -8.50 -5.57
N GLY A 59 -5.89 -7.89 -6.64
CA GLY A 59 -5.07 -7.28 -7.68
C GLY A 59 -4.23 -6.10 -7.17
N ILE A 60 -4.80 -5.28 -6.29
CA ILE A 60 -4.08 -4.17 -5.65
C ILE A 60 -3.00 -4.70 -4.71
N LEU A 61 -3.35 -5.63 -3.83
CA LEU A 61 -2.42 -6.20 -2.85
C LEU A 61 -1.26 -6.93 -3.51
N HIS A 62 -1.49 -7.67 -4.60
CA HIS A 62 -0.42 -8.29 -5.37
C HIS A 62 0.62 -7.28 -5.87
N ARG A 63 0.22 -6.03 -6.11
CA ARG A 63 1.12 -4.96 -6.61
C ARG A 63 1.76 -4.15 -5.51
N LEU A 64 1.02 -3.87 -4.42
CA LEU A 64 1.40 -2.85 -3.44
C LEU A 64 1.76 -3.42 -2.07
N PHE A 65 1.37 -4.66 -1.77
CA PHE A 65 1.63 -5.29 -0.47
C PHE A 65 2.68 -6.40 -0.60
N THR A 66 3.86 -6.14 -0.05
CA THR A 66 4.95 -7.11 -0.01
C THR A 66 4.80 -8.02 1.20
N GLY A 67 4.18 -9.17 1.01
CA GLY A 67 3.97 -10.13 2.08
C GLY A 67 3.13 -11.33 1.67
N THR A 68 2.63 -12.04 2.67
CA THR A 68 1.70 -13.15 2.45
C THR A 68 0.27 -12.68 2.69
N THR A 69 -0.66 -13.15 1.87
CA THR A 69 -2.10 -12.89 2.03
C THR A 69 -2.87 -14.20 2.08
N HIS A 70 -3.84 -14.29 2.99
CA HIS A 70 -4.77 -15.39 3.12
C HIS A 70 -6.20 -14.89 3.00
N VAL A 71 -7.07 -15.63 2.30
CA VAL A 71 -8.47 -15.27 2.09
C VAL A 71 -9.34 -16.41 2.59
N THR A 72 -10.33 -16.09 3.42
CA THR A 72 -11.28 -17.05 3.97
C THR A 72 -12.71 -16.53 3.76
N PRO A 73 -13.63 -17.32 3.18
CA PRO A 73 -15.03 -16.92 3.09
C PRO A 73 -15.66 -16.88 4.49
N GLN A 74 -16.51 -15.89 4.75
CA GLN A 74 -17.34 -15.83 5.94
C GLN A 74 -18.56 -16.72 5.73
N ARG A 75 -18.74 -17.73 6.59
CA ARG A 75 -19.77 -18.77 6.39
C ARG A 75 -21.18 -18.26 6.60
N ASP A 76 -21.33 -17.26 7.45
CA ASP A 76 -22.63 -16.74 7.87
C ASP A 76 -23.15 -15.64 6.94
N VAL A 77 -22.30 -15.11 6.06
CA VAL A 77 -22.65 -14.01 5.14
C VAL A 77 -22.23 -14.39 3.73
N LYS A 78 -23.22 -14.53 2.85
CA LYS A 78 -22.98 -14.81 1.42
C LYS A 78 -22.19 -13.66 0.80
N ASP A 79 -21.27 -14.01 -0.10
CA ASP A 79 -20.48 -13.02 -0.86
C ASP A 79 -19.61 -12.13 0.05
N HIS A 80 -19.11 -12.69 1.16
CA HIS A 80 -18.29 -11.99 2.13
C HIS A 80 -17.01 -12.79 2.45
N TRP A 81 -15.86 -12.10 2.48
CA TRP A 81 -14.56 -12.70 2.81
C TRP A 81 -13.81 -11.90 3.86
N MET A 82 -13.03 -12.62 4.65
CA MET A 82 -11.91 -12.04 5.39
C MET A 82 -10.62 -12.24 4.61
N LEU A 83 -9.90 -11.15 4.37
CA LEU A 83 -8.54 -11.17 3.87
C LEU A 83 -7.59 -10.74 4.98
N LEU A 84 -6.61 -11.60 5.27
CA LEU A 84 -5.57 -11.37 6.25
C LEU A 84 -4.23 -11.25 5.54
N GLY A 85 -3.39 -10.31 5.95
CA GLY A 85 -2.06 -10.09 5.35
C GLY A 85 -0.97 -9.95 6.41
N ASN A 86 0.22 -10.42 6.09
CA ASN A 86 1.41 -10.26 6.92
C ASN A 86 2.61 -9.85 6.06
N ALA A 87 3.14 -8.65 6.29
CA ALA A 87 4.20 -8.07 5.49
C ALA A 87 5.54 -8.75 5.78
N THR A 88 6.31 -9.07 4.76
CA THR A 88 7.65 -9.64 4.89
C THR A 88 8.70 -8.53 4.98
N LYS A 89 8.51 -7.56 5.88
CA LYS A 89 9.24 -6.29 5.98
C LYS A 89 9.21 -5.47 4.68
N CYS A 90 8.88 -4.20 4.77
CA CYS A 90 9.13 -3.29 3.66
C CYS A 90 10.64 -3.09 3.57
N SER A 91 11.25 -3.40 2.42
CA SER A 91 12.56 -2.82 2.15
C SER A 91 12.38 -1.30 2.21
N GLU A 92 13.32 -0.59 2.81
CA GLU A 92 13.40 0.88 2.71
C GLU A 92 13.74 1.31 1.27
N GLU A 93 13.30 0.57 0.26
CA GLU A 93 13.47 0.96 -1.13
C GLU A 93 12.39 1.97 -1.48
N ASP A 94 12.91 3.12 -1.87
CA ASP A 94 12.19 4.35 -2.12
C ASP A 94 11.16 4.15 -3.25
N PRO A 95 9.88 4.50 -3.05
CA PRO A 95 8.86 4.48 -4.11
C PRO A 95 9.21 5.29 -5.35
N ARG A 96 10.24 6.15 -5.29
CA ARG A 96 10.79 6.88 -6.43
C ARG A 96 11.51 5.99 -7.45
N ASP A 97 11.98 4.80 -7.08
CA ASP A 97 12.69 3.91 -8.02
C ASP A 97 11.74 3.10 -8.94
N LEU A 98 10.43 3.12 -8.69
CA LEU A 98 9.42 2.54 -9.60
C LEU A 98 9.13 3.41 -10.83
N ARG A 99 9.69 4.62 -10.93
CA ARG A 99 9.49 5.54 -12.07
C ARG A 99 10.49 5.38 -13.23
N ASP A 100 11.51 4.54 -13.08
CA ASP A 100 12.59 4.42 -14.08
C ASP A 100 12.41 3.24 -15.05
N SER A 101 11.18 2.76 -15.27
CA SER A 101 10.89 1.76 -16.32
C SER A 101 10.69 2.36 -17.72
N GLU A 102 10.87 3.67 -17.88
CA GLU A 102 10.82 4.36 -19.18
C GLU A 102 12.18 5.06 -19.44
N GLY A 103 13.21 4.28 -19.76
CA GLY A 103 14.24 4.60 -20.78
C GLY A 103 15.00 5.94 -20.77
N VAL A 104 15.07 6.74 -19.69
CA VAL A 104 15.87 7.98 -19.70
C VAL A 104 17.21 7.79 -18.97
N PRO A 105 18.38 7.95 -19.64
CA PRO A 105 19.67 7.83 -18.97
C PRO A 105 19.87 8.98 -17.97
N ARG A 106 20.16 8.66 -16.70
CA ARG A 106 20.51 9.65 -15.67
C ARG A 106 21.84 10.34 -16.04
N PRO A 107 21.97 11.68 -15.95
CA PRO A 107 23.26 12.35 -16.14
C PRO A 107 24.22 11.95 -15.01
N LYS A 108 25.43 11.54 -15.38
CA LYS A 108 26.49 11.22 -14.41
C LYS A 108 26.81 12.47 -13.59
N ARG A 109 26.66 12.38 -12.25
CA ARG A 109 27.13 13.43 -11.34
C ARG A 109 28.62 13.67 -11.59
N LEU A 110 28.97 14.89 -11.98
CA LEU A 110 30.33 15.37 -11.99
C LEU A 110 30.81 15.41 -10.53
N ARG A 111 31.85 14.65 -10.19
CA ARG A 111 32.64 14.93 -8.97
C ARG A 111 33.42 16.20 -9.26
N VAL A 112 33.29 17.18 -8.38
CA VAL A 112 34.20 18.31 -8.30
C VAL A 112 35.08 18.00 -7.09
N ASP A 113 36.38 17.89 -7.32
CA ASP A 113 37.42 17.67 -6.29
C ASP A 113 37.51 18.84 -5.30
#